data_AF-A0A1E7FVF6-F1
#
_entry.id   AF-A0A1E7FVF6-F1
#
_cell.length_a   1.000
_cell.length_b   1.000
_cell.length_c   1.000
_cell.angle_alpha   90.00
_cell.angle_beta   90.00
_cell.angle_gamma   90.00
#
_symmetry.space_group_name_H-M   'P 1'
#
loop_
_entity.id
_entity.type
_entity.pdbx_description
1 polymer ?
#
loop_
_entity_poly.entity_id
_entity_poly.type
_entity_poly.pdbx_seq_one_letter_code
_entity_poly.pdbx_strand_id
1 'polypeptide(L)'
;MFILTTVVDRIRVPAHKLQVNTLTALHNEIDLKYPNRVLMNFGLVICRYGDCLKITNGACVPGDGGSHHECLFRLVVFRPFVEEVCVGKIVKSTPEGIQVSLGGFYHDIFIPAYWMLRPSRYNDKLGLWVWSPD
;
A
#
# COMPACT_ATOMS: atom_id res chain seq x y z
N MET A 1 11.82 -1.81 2.34
CA MET A 1 10.76 -1.12 1.58
C MET A 1 9.43 -1.89 1.60
N PHE A 2 9.41 -3.19 1.27
CA PHE A 2 8.21 -4.03 1.39
C PHE A 2 8.35 -5.04 2.53
N ILE A 3 7.24 -5.29 3.23
CA ILE A 3 7.15 -6.28 4.30
C ILE A 3 5.96 -7.21 4.08
N LEU A 4 6.04 -8.42 4.63
CA LEU A 4 4.90 -9.31 4.74
C LEU A 4 4.19 -9.05 6.06
N THR A 5 2.91 -8.69 6.00
CA THR A 5 2.06 -8.51 7.17
C THR A 5 1.04 -9.63 7.21
N THR A 6 1.01 -10.37 8.32
CA THR A 6 -0.01 -11.39 8.57
C THR A 6 -1.24 -10.73 9.18
N VAL A 7 -2.40 -10.94 8.58
CA VAL A 7 -3.69 -10.36 8.98
C VAL A 7 -4.70 -11.46 9.23
N VAL A 8 -5.50 -11.30 10.28
CA VAL A 8 -6.72 -12.09 10.53
C VAL A 8 -7.90 -11.21 10.21
N ASP A 9 -8.78 -11.69 9.33
CA ASP A 9 -9.97 -10.96 8.94
C ASP A 9 -11.12 -11.90 8.59
N ARG A 10 -12.35 -11.42 8.77
CA ARG A 10 -13.57 -12.11 8.36
C ARG A 10 -13.96 -11.66 6.97
N ILE A 11 -13.87 -12.60 6.02
CA ILE A 11 -14.17 -12.38 4.62
C ILE A 11 -15.53 -12.98 4.31
N ARG A 12 -16.43 -12.15 3.78
CA ARG A 12 -17.74 -12.55 3.32
C ARG A 12 -17.67 -13.00 1.87
N VAL A 13 -18.06 -14.24 1.60
CA VAL A 13 -18.27 -14.77 0.26
C VAL A 13 -19.75 -14.63 -0.12
N PRO A 14 -20.08 -13.84 -1.16
CA PRO A 14 -21.46 -13.69 -1.63
C PRO A 14 -22.07 -15.01 -2.12
N ALA A 15 -23.40 -15.16 -1.95
CA ALA A 15 -24.12 -16.38 -2.34
C ALA A 15 -23.88 -16.83 -3.79
N HIS A 16 -23.82 -15.88 -4.74
CA HIS A 16 -23.59 -16.18 -6.15
C HIS A 16 -22.17 -16.70 -6.45
N LYS A 17 -21.20 -16.51 -5.53
CA LYS A 17 -19.83 -17.02 -5.67
C LYS A 17 -19.61 -18.36 -4.97
N LEU A 18 -20.63 -18.91 -4.29
CA LEU A 18 -20.54 -20.21 -3.61
C LEU A 18 -20.38 -21.40 -4.57
N GLN A 19 -20.68 -21.21 -5.85
CA GLN A 19 -20.45 -22.23 -6.89
C GLN A 19 -18.96 -22.41 -7.22
N VAL A 20 -18.13 -21.41 -6.91
CA VAL A 20 -16.67 -21.45 -7.14
C VAL A 20 -16.01 -22.10 -5.92
N ASN A 21 -14.83 -22.71 -6.13
CA ASN A 21 -14.02 -23.21 -5.02
C ASN A 21 -13.83 -22.13 -3.94
N THR A 22 -14.08 -22.49 -2.68
CA THR A 22 -14.06 -21.55 -1.55
C THR A 22 -12.75 -20.80 -1.42
N LEU A 23 -11.61 -21.47 -1.64
CA LEU A 23 -10.29 -20.84 -1.57
C LEU A 23 -10.15 -19.77 -2.65
N THR A 24 -10.54 -20.07 -3.89
CA THR A 24 -10.52 -19.11 -5.00
C THR A 24 -11.47 -17.94 -4.75
N ALA A 25 -12.68 -18.21 -4.24
CA ALA A 25 -13.63 -17.16 -3.90
C ALA A 25 -13.09 -16.22 -2.82
N LEU A 26 -12.48 -16.76 -1.76
CA LEU A 26 -11.87 -15.97 -0.70
C LEU A 26 -10.69 -15.13 -1.20
N HIS A 27 -9.83 -15.71 -2.03
CA HIS A 27 -8.72 -14.98 -2.65
C HIS A 27 -9.20 -13.79 -3.46
N ASN A 28 -10.24 -13.99 -4.29
CA ASN A 28 -10.83 -12.91 -5.07
C ASN A 28 -11.39 -11.79 -4.18
N GLU A 29 -12.07 -12.13 -3.07
CA GLU A 29 -12.60 -11.12 -2.15
C GLU A 29 -11.47 -10.37 -1.42
N ILE A 30 -10.38 -11.04 -1.04
CA ILE A 30 -9.21 -10.39 -0.43
C ILE A 30 -8.53 -9.45 -1.44
N ASP A 31 -8.36 -9.90 -2.68
CA ASP A 31 -7.73 -9.13 -3.76
C ASP A 31 -8.58 -7.93 -4.21
N LEU A 32 -9.89 -7.95 -3.95
CA LEU A 32 -10.77 -6.78 -4.12
C LEU A 32 -10.77 -5.85 -2.90
N LYS A 33 -10.63 -6.41 -1.69
CA LYS A 33 -10.76 -5.66 -0.44
C LYS A 33 -9.51 -4.85 -0.11
N TYR A 34 -8.32 -5.40 -0.30
CA TYR A 34 -7.10 -4.88 0.33
C TYR A 34 -6.19 -4.00 -0.54
N PRO A 35 -5.92 -4.30 -1.83
CA PRO A 35 -4.98 -3.53 -2.63
C PRO A 35 -5.30 -2.04 -2.68
N ASN A 36 -4.25 -1.22 -2.74
CA ASN A 36 -4.32 0.24 -2.79
C ASN A 36 -5.03 0.90 -1.59
N ARG A 37 -5.00 0.23 -0.42
CA ARG A 37 -5.49 0.79 0.85
C ARG A 37 -4.35 0.89 1.86
N VAL A 38 -4.38 1.96 2.65
CA VAL A 38 -3.43 2.15 3.76
C VAL A 38 -4.01 1.50 5.02
N LEU A 39 -3.33 0.48 5.52
CA LEU A 39 -3.62 -0.11 6.82
C LEU A 39 -2.91 0.70 7.90
N MET A 40 -3.69 1.21 8.86
CA MET A 40 -3.16 2.01 9.97
C MET A 40 -2.09 1.23 10.73
N ASN A 41 -0.98 1.89 11.05
CA ASN A 41 0.22 1.32 11.69
C ASN A 41 0.99 0.27 10.87
N PHE A 42 0.55 -0.08 9.65
CA PHE A 42 1.24 -1.04 8.79
C PHE A 42 1.79 -0.41 7.51
N GLY A 43 0.97 0.32 6.73
CA GLY A 43 1.41 0.93 5.47
C GLY A 43 0.46 0.65 4.31
N LEU A 44 0.91 0.93 3.08
CA LEU A 44 0.11 0.76 1.86
C LEU A 44 0.12 -0.69 1.39
N VAL A 45 -1.04 -1.32 1.21
CA VAL A 45 -1.13 -2.69 0.71
C VAL A 45 -0.98 -2.72 -0.81
N ILE A 46 -0.07 -3.58 -1.28
CA ILE A 46 0.16 -3.82 -2.71
C ILE A 46 -0.72 -4.96 -3.21
N CYS A 47 -0.58 -6.14 -2.61
CA CYS A 47 -1.31 -7.33 -3.00
C CYS A 47 -1.31 -8.38 -1.89
N ARG A 48 -2.14 -9.41 -2.03
CA ARG A 48 -2.08 -10.62 -1.22
C ARG A 48 -0.83 -11.43 -1.58
N TYR A 49 -0.19 -12.01 -0.57
CA TYR A 49 0.99 -12.86 -0.73
C TYR A 49 0.62 -14.34 -0.60
N GLY A 50 0.53 -15.02 -1.76
CA GLY A 50 0.24 -16.46 -1.82
C GLY A 50 -1.09 -16.83 -1.16
N ASP A 51 -1.21 -18.08 -0.75
CA ASP A 51 -2.46 -18.62 -0.22
C ASP A 51 -2.71 -18.22 1.25
N CYS A 52 -3.98 -18.36 1.67
CA CYS A 52 -4.36 -18.18 3.06
C CYS A 52 -3.70 -19.28 3.90
N LEU A 53 -3.09 -18.90 5.02
CA LEU A 53 -2.43 -19.81 5.96
C LEU A 53 -3.45 -20.65 6.72
N LYS A 54 -4.60 -20.06 7.06
CA LYS A 54 -5.67 -20.73 7.79
C LYS A 54 -7.02 -20.20 7.33
N ILE A 55 -7.97 -21.08 7.13
CA ILE A 55 -9.35 -20.75 6.77
C ILE A 55 -10.25 -21.54 7.72
N THR A 56 -11.15 -20.85 8.42
CA THR A 56 -12.17 -21.52 9.25
C THR A 56 -13.36 -21.95 8.39
N ASN A 57 -14.16 -22.86 8.95
CA ASN A 57 -15.46 -23.19 8.38
C ASN A 57 -16.30 -21.92 8.20
N GLY A 58 -17.03 -21.87 7.09
CA GLY A 58 -17.91 -20.76 6.75
C GLY A 58 -19.14 -20.75 7.63
N ALA A 59 -19.44 -19.61 8.23
CA ALA A 59 -20.67 -19.40 8.98
C ALA A 59 -21.65 -18.55 8.15
N CYS A 60 -22.89 -19.04 8.01
CA CYS A 60 -23.97 -18.27 7.39
C CYS A 60 -24.62 -17.38 8.46
N VAL A 61 -24.56 -16.06 8.27
CA VAL A 61 -25.23 -15.12 9.17
C VAL A 61 -26.72 -15.04 8.78
N PRO A 62 -27.66 -15.20 9.74
CA PRO A 62 -29.09 -15.07 9.46
C PRO A 62 -29.43 -13.74 8.78
N GLY A 63 -30.15 -13.79 7.66
CA GLY A 63 -30.58 -12.60 6.92
C GLY A 63 -29.60 -12.07 5.86
N ASP A 64 -28.35 -12.52 5.83
CA ASP A 64 -27.35 -12.06 4.84
C ASP A 64 -27.22 -13.01 3.64
N GLY A 65 -27.36 -14.32 3.87
CA GLY A 65 -27.27 -15.34 2.82
C GLY A 65 -25.86 -15.58 2.25
N GLY A 66 -24.85 -14.86 2.73
CA GLY A 66 -23.44 -15.09 2.42
C GLY A 66 -22.76 -16.00 3.44
N SER A 67 -21.66 -16.64 3.02
CA SER A 67 -20.79 -17.42 3.91
C SER A 67 -19.64 -16.56 4.42
N HIS A 68 -19.46 -16.49 5.74
CA HIS A 68 -18.41 -15.72 6.39
C HIS A 68 -17.30 -16.65 6.86
N HIS A 69 -16.09 -16.43 6.38
CA HIS A 69 -14.91 -17.21 6.74
C HIS A 69 -13.90 -16.34 7.46
N GLU A 70 -13.41 -16.81 8.60
CA GLU A 70 -12.26 -16.19 9.26
C GLU A 70 -10.99 -16.72 8.60
N CYS A 71 -10.20 -15.81 8.04
CA CYS A 71 -9.03 -16.12 7.26
C CYS A 71 -7.79 -15.49 7.88
N LEU A 72 -6.74 -16.29 8.03
CA LEU A 72 -5.38 -15.85 8.33
C LEU A 72 -4.60 -15.85 7.02
N PHE A 73 -4.17 -14.70 6.55
CA PHE A 73 -3.43 -14.55 5.28
C PHE A 73 -2.34 -13.49 5.39
N ARG A 74 -1.49 -13.41 4.37
CA ARG A 74 -0.37 -12.47 4.32
C ARG A 74 -0.59 -11.46 3.21
N LEU A 75 -0.21 -10.21 3.47
CA LEU A 75 -0.24 -9.11 2.52
C LEU A 75 1.18 -8.59 2.29
N VAL A 76 1.49 -8.24 1.06
CA VAL A 76 2.67 -7.43 0.73
C VAL A 76 2.31 -5.97 0.97
N VAL A 77 3.00 -5.36 1.93
CA VAL A 77 2.76 -3.98 2.35
C VAL A 77 4.00 -3.14 2.08
N PHE A 78 3.82 -2.02 1.40
CA PHE A 78 4.81 -0.96 1.27
C PHE A 78 4.91 -0.18 2.59
N ARG A 79 6.02 -0.40 3.28
CA ARG A 79 6.39 0.24 4.55
C ARG A 79 7.91 0.41 4.56
N PRO A 80 8.43 1.50 3.97
CA PRO A 80 9.85 1.82 4.11
C PRO A 80 10.20 2.02 5.58
N PHE A 81 11.43 1.67 5.96
CA PHE A 81 11.94 1.92 7.31
C PHE A 81 12.74 3.23 7.34
N VAL A 82 12.95 3.75 8.56
CA VAL A 82 13.71 5.00 8.76
C VAL A 82 15.15 4.78 8.31
N GLU A 83 15.72 5.75 7.57
CA GLU A 83 17.06 5.67 6.94
C GLU A 83 17.19 4.71 5.75
N GLU A 84 16.08 4.19 5.21
CA GLU A 84 16.13 3.42 3.96
C GLU A 84 16.40 4.33 2.75
N VAL A 85 17.38 3.96 1.91
CA VAL A 85 17.67 4.67 0.66
C VAL A 85 16.79 4.13 -0.47
N CYS A 86 16.00 5.01 -1.07
CA CYS A 86 15.07 4.69 -2.16
C CYS A 86 15.35 5.55 -3.40
N VAL A 87 15.03 5.02 -4.59
CA VAL A 87 15.13 5.76 -5.86
C VAL A 87 13.74 6.13 -6.35
N GLY A 88 13.51 7.42 -6.59
CA GLY A 88 12.22 7.97 -7.01
C GLY A 88 12.32 8.97 -8.15
N LYS A 89 11.16 9.37 -8.67
CA LYS A 89 11.02 10.41 -9.70
C LYS A 89 10.42 11.66 -9.09
N ILE A 90 10.94 12.82 -9.47
CA ILE A 90 10.40 14.11 -9.05
C ILE A 90 9.02 14.31 -9.72
N VAL A 91 8.00 14.61 -8.91
CA VAL A 91 6.64 14.91 -9.38
C VAL A 91 6.39 16.40 -9.40
N LYS A 92 6.78 17.09 -8.33
CA LYS A 92 6.53 18.53 -8.14
C LYS A 92 7.69 19.17 -7.41
N SER A 93 7.99 20.40 -7.77
CA SER A 93 9.03 21.22 -7.16
C SER A 93 8.40 22.52 -6.66
N THR A 94 8.51 22.78 -5.35
CA THR A 94 7.96 23.99 -4.69
C THR A 94 9.05 24.67 -3.86
N PRO A 95 8.86 25.95 -3.46
CA PRO A 95 9.79 26.62 -2.54
C PRO A 95 9.93 25.91 -1.19
N GLU A 96 8.90 25.18 -0.76
CA GLU A 96 8.89 24.42 0.50
C GLU A 96 9.70 23.12 0.41
N GLY A 97 9.88 22.56 -0.79
CA GLY A 97 10.56 21.28 -0.99
C GLY A 97 10.27 20.61 -2.33
N ILE A 98 10.56 19.31 -2.40
CA ILE A 98 10.36 18.48 -3.59
C ILE A 98 9.43 17.32 -3.25
N GLN A 99 8.39 17.14 -4.04
CA GLN A 99 7.53 15.96 -3.99
C GLN A 99 8.08 14.88 -4.93
N VAL A 100 8.25 13.68 -4.40
CA VAL A 100 8.83 12.53 -5.10
C VAL A 100 7.81 11.40 -5.17
N SER A 101 7.81 10.67 -6.29
CA SER A 101 7.08 9.42 -6.43
C SER A 101 8.02 8.23 -6.40
N LEU A 102 7.60 7.16 -5.72
CA LEU A 102 8.24 5.85 -5.77
C LEU A 102 7.41 4.89 -6.60
N GLY A 103 8.06 4.28 -7.60
CA GLY A 103 7.48 3.23 -8.44
C GLY A 103 6.20 3.59 -9.21
N GLY A 104 5.78 4.86 -9.22
CA GLY A 104 4.54 5.31 -9.84
C GLY A 104 3.26 4.93 -9.09
N PHE A 105 3.34 4.20 -7.98
CA PHE A 105 2.19 3.79 -7.16
C PHE A 105 2.04 4.61 -5.87
N TYR A 106 3.10 5.29 -5.43
CA TYR A 106 3.08 6.16 -4.25
C TYR A 106 3.67 7.53 -4.61
N HIS A 107 2.99 8.60 -4.22
CA HIS A 107 3.33 9.99 -4.60
C HIS A 107 3.47 10.94 -3.41
N ASP A 108 3.21 10.47 -2.19
CA ASP A 108 3.16 11.31 -1.00
C ASP A 108 4.48 11.26 -0.22
N ILE A 109 5.58 11.56 -0.93
CA ILE A 109 6.91 11.68 -0.34
C ILE A 109 7.38 13.10 -0.53
N PHE A 110 7.70 13.76 0.58
CA PHE A 110 8.10 15.15 0.58
C PHE A 110 9.50 15.30 1.15
N ILE A 111 10.39 15.89 0.35
CA ILE A 111 11.74 16.28 0.77
C ILE A 111 11.69 17.78 1.08
N PRO A 112 11.76 18.19 2.36
CA PRO A 112 11.71 19.58 2.74
C PRO A 112 12.97 20.35 2.32
N ALA A 113 12.82 21.64 2.06
CA ALA A 113 13.88 22.56 1.67
C ALA A 113 15.11 22.51 2.60
N TYR A 114 14.89 22.37 3.91
CA TYR A 114 15.97 22.35 4.91
C TYR A 114 16.84 21.09 4.89
N TRP A 115 16.41 20.04 4.19
CA TRP A 115 17.20 18.82 3.95
C TRP A 115 17.88 18.82 2.57
N MET A 116 17.71 19.87 1.77
CA MET A 116 18.41 19.98 0.49
C MET A 116 19.91 20.16 0.72
N LEU A 117 20.71 19.58 -0.18
CA LEU A 117 22.16 19.74 -0.20
C LEU A 117 22.53 21.22 -0.26
N ARG A 118 23.48 21.67 0.55
CA ARG A 118 24.05 23.03 0.42
C ARG A 118 25.09 23.03 -0.72
N PRO A 119 25.16 24.08 -1.56
CA PRO A 119 24.41 25.34 -1.55
C PRO A 119 23.23 25.37 -2.56
N SER A 120 22.29 24.42 -2.47
CA SER A 120 21.08 24.44 -3.34
C SER A 120 20.16 25.61 -3.01
N ARG A 121 19.53 26.19 -4.04
CA ARG A 121 18.52 27.25 -3.91
C ARG A 121 17.32 26.99 -4.82
N TYR A 122 16.14 27.43 -4.39
CA TYR A 122 14.97 27.44 -5.26
C TYR A 122 15.05 28.62 -6.24
N ASN A 123 14.75 28.37 -7.51
CA ASN A 123 14.69 29.41 -8.54
C ASN A 123 13.23 29.62 -8.97
N ASP A 124 12.63 30.73 -8.52
CA ASP A 124 11.23 31.06 -8.80
C ASP A 124 10.93 31.20 -10.30
N LYS A 125 11.91 31.62 -11.11
CA LYS A 125 11.73 31.77 -12.56
C LYS A 125 11.63 30.43 -13.26
N LEU A 126 12.38 29.43 -12.80
CA LEU A 126 12.39 28.09 -13.38
C LEU A 126 11.39 27.15 -12.69
N GLY A 127 10.93 27.48 -11.48
CA GLY A 127 10.12 26.61 -10.64
C GLY A 127 10.90 25.41 -10.09
N LEU A 128 12.24 25.43 -10.13
CA LEU A 128 13.11 24.28 -9.86
C LEU A 128 14.13 24.58 -8.77
N TRP A 129 14.48 23.54 -8.02
CA TRP A 129 15.66 23.53 -7.16
C TRP A 129 16.93 23.38 -7.99
N VAL A 130 17.87 24.30 -7.81
CA VAL A 130 19.15 24.33 -8.53
C VAL A 130 20.29 24.17 -7.52
N TRP A 131 21.18 23.23 -7.80
CA TRP A 131 22.43 23.08 -7.07
C TRP A 131 23.55 23.74 -7.89
N SER A 132 24.28 24.68 -7.28
CA SER A 132 25.44 25.34 -7.89
C SER A 132 26.66 25.02 -7.02
N PRO A 133 27.50 24.05 -7.39
CA PRO A 133 28.80 23.92 -6.74
C PRO A 133 29.61 25.20 -6.99
N ASP A 134 30.35 25.65 -5.97
CA ASP A 134 31.32 26.74 -6.10
C ASP A 134 32.46 26.37 -7.06
#